data_AF-A0A9D2I8C0-F1
#
_entry.id   AF-A0A9D2I8C0-F1
#
_cell.length_a   1.000
_cell.length_b   1.000
_cell.length_c   1.000
_cell.angle_alpha   90.00
_cell.angle_beta   90.00
_cell.angle_gamma   90.00
#
_symmetry.space_group_name_H-M   'P 1'
#
loop_
_entity.id
_entity.type
_entity.pdbx_description
1 polymer ?
#
loop_
_entity_poly.entity_id
_entity_poly.type
_entity_poly.pdbx_seq_one_letter_code
_entity_poly.pdbx_strand_id
1 'polypeptide(L)'
;MVSWLLLILSAVYFYQGYLKRRMDRRKLSHSSYYDVAYGGEKKCVDQAAAVLKDVGGYGRILFHWHYFSENGPAAADVILLHETGVYVLETKDYQGWISGNLEEEYWVQTMGAGRYSSYQNYFYNPVLKLSGCIACMKRELPDMKWLPYYSLAVFGNGCELENAGLSDSLRKIIQLKQLSYTMYGMIRASRTFLSRQVIDEIYERLQGMETAKNLSSEAKNLSFGVDKNAHLYYS
;
A
#
# COMPACT_ATOMS: atom_id res chain seq x y z
N MET A 1 57.39 -4.43 -0.82
CA MET A 1 56.18 -3.85 -0.18
C MET A 1 55.06 -3.49 -1.18
N VAL A 2 55.37 -3.03 -2.41
CA VAL A 2 54.35 -2.67 -3.43
C VAL A 2 53.48 -3.85 -3.90
N SER A 3 54.01 -5.08 -3.89
CA SER A 3 53.30 -6.29 -4.36
C SER A 3 52.06 -6.65 -3.54
N TRP A 4 52.09 -6.49 -2.21
CA TRP A 4 50.95 -6.79 -1.34
C TRP A 4 49.82 -5.79 -1.49
N LEU A 5 50.14 -4.51 -1.73
CA LEU A 5 49.15 -3.47 -1.95
C LEU A 5 48.34 -3.75 -3.23
N LEU A 6 49.01 -4.19 -4.29
CA LEU A 6 48.36 -4.53 -5.56
C LEU A 6 47.46 -5.78 -5.43
N LEU A 7 47.86 -6.77 -4.63
CA LEU A 7 47.03 -7.93 -4.34
C LEU A 7 45.77 -7.56 -3.53
N ILE A 8 45.90 -6.68 -2.54
CA ILE A 8 44.76 -6.20 -1.74
C ILE A 8 43.81 -5.38 -2.62
N LEU A 9 44.31 -4.44 -3.43
CA LEU A 9 43.47 -3.64 -4.32
C LEU A 9 42.77 -4.49 -5.38
N SER A 10 43.46 -5.52 -5.90
CA SER A 10 42.87 -6.51 -6.80
C SER A 10 41.75 -7.29 -6.08
N ALA A 11 42.00 -7.80 -4.87
CA ALA A 11 40.99 -8.50 -4.09
C ALA A 11 39.78 -7.61 -3.77
N VAL A 12 40.00 -6.33 -3.42
CA VAL A 12 38.93 -5.35 -3.21
C VAL A 12 38.15 -5.10 -4.50
N TYR A 13 38.82 -4.94 -5.64
CA TYR A 13 38.17 -4.74 -6.94
C TYR A 13 37.33 -5.95 -7.34
N PHE A 14 37.87 -7.17 -7.20
CA PHE A 14 37.14 -8.41 -7.46
C PHE A 14 35.99 -8.61 -6.48
N TYR A 15 36.17 -8.26 -5.20
CA TYR A 15 35.10 -8.33 -4.19
C TYR A 15 33.99 -7.30 -4.46
N GLN A 16 34.34 -6.07 -4.84
CA GLN A 16 33.38 -5.05 -5.28
C GLN A 16 32.66 -5.49 -6.57
N GLY A 17 33.37 -6.07 -7.53
CA GLY A 17 32.78 -6.64 -8.75
C GLY A 17 31.87 -7.84 -8.45
N TYR A 18 32.23 -8.68 -7.50
CA TYR A 18 31.40 -9.79 -7.00
C TYR A 18 30.14 -9.28 -6.31
N LEU A 19 30.25 -8.30 -5.41
CA LEU A 19 29.10 -7.65 -4.76
C LEU A 19 28.18 -7.00 -5.80
N LYS A 20 28.73 -6.31 -6.79
CA LYS A 20 27.95 -5.66 -7.86
C LYS A 20 27.19 -6.66 -8.74
N ARG A 21 27.78 -7.82 -9.05
CA ARG A 21 27.12 -8.92 -9.78
C ARG A 21 26.07 -9.67 -8.94
N ARG A 22 26.24 -9.73 -7.62
CA ARG A 22 25.24 -10.26 -6.69
C ARG A 22 24.03 -9.32 -6.54
N MET A 23 24.27 -8.01 -6.61
CA MET A 23 23.22 -6.97 -6.56
C MET A 23 22.68 -6.56 -7.95
N ASP A 24 22.69 -7.47 -8.92
CA ASP A 24 22.18 -7.18 -10.27
C ASP A 24 20.64 -7.08 -10.22
N ARG A 25 20.14 -5.85 -9.99
CA ARG A 25 18.72 -5.51 -9.76
C ARG A 25 17.78 -6.06 -10.85
N ARG A 26 18.28 -6.23 -12.08
CA ARG A 26 17.53 -6.80 -13.23
C ARG A 26 17.26 -8.31 -13.12
N LYS A 27 18.01 -9.06 -12.30
CA LYS A 27 17.74 -10.49 -12.03
C LYS A 27 16.82 -10.71 -10.82
N LEU A 28 16.78 -9.75 -9.90
CA LEU A 28 15.94 -9.80 -8.70
C LEU A 28 14.49 -9.36 -8.95
N SER A 29 14.21 -8.67 -10.06
CA SER A 29 12.86 -8.27 -10.47
C SER A 29 11.98 -9.44 -10.91
N HIS A 30 12.56 -10.57 -11.31
CA HIS A 30 11.80 -11.71 -11.83
C HIS A 30 11.41 -12.75 -10.78
N SER A 31 12.09 -12.88 -9.62
CA SER A 31 11.68 -13.90 -8.62
C SER A 31 10.70 -13.38 -7.57
N SER A 32 10.66 -12.07 -7.29
CA SER A 32 9.78 -11.52 -6.25
C SER A 32 8.40 -11.09 -6.73
N TYR A 33 8.24 -10.76 -8.01
CA TYR A 33 6.92 -10.49 -8.59
C TYR A 33 6.03 -11.74 -8.51
N TYR A 34 6.57 -12.93 -8.80
CA TYR A 34 5.83 -14.18 -8.81
C TYR A 34 5.49 -14.69 -7.39
N ASP A 35 6.41 -14.63 -6.42
CA ASP A 35 6.11 -15.10 -5.06
C ASP A 35 5.06 -14.22 -4.34
N VAL A 36 5.05 -12.90 -4.59
CA VAL A 36 3.99 -12.00 -4.09
C VAL A 36 2.67 -12.19 -4.86
N ALA A 37 2.72 -12.49 -6.16
CA ALA A 37 1.54 -12.71 -6.98
C ALA A 37 0.83 -14.06 -6.68
N TYR A 38 1.56 -15.10 -6.28
CA TYR A 38 1.00 -16.45 -6.03
C TYR A 38 0.78 -16.77 -4.54
N GLY A 39 1.56 -16.18 -3.61
CA GLY A 39 1.38 -16.33 -2.17
C GLY A 39 0.41 -15.33 -1.52
N GLY A 40 -0.01 -14.31 -2.28
CA GLY A 40 -0.84 -13.21 -1.81
C GLY A 40 -0.05 -12.20 -0.98
N GLU A 41 -0.38 -10.93 -1.14
CA GLU A 41 0.16 -9.87 -0.30
C GLU A 41 -0.34 -10.05 1.15
N LYS A 42 0.58 -10.17 2.12
CA LYS A 42 0.21 -10.23 3.54
C LYS A 42 -0.21 -8.86 4.06
N LYS A 43 -1.32 -8.81 4.79
CA LYS A 43 -1.98 -7.58 5.28
C LYS A 43 -2.28 -7.66 6.77
N CYS A 44 -2.41 -6.51 7.42
CA CYS A 44 -2.80 -6.39 8.83
C CYS A 44 -4.06 -5.52 9.00
N VAL A 45 -5.03 -5.71 8.09
CA VAL A 45 -6.28 -4.93 8.00
C VAL A 45 -7.07 -4.97 9.31
N ASP A 46 -7.31 -6.17 9.85
CA ASP A 46 -8.15 -6.36 11.03
C ASP A 46 -7.60 -5.65 12.26
N GLN A 47 -6.28 -5.75 12.47
CA GLN A 47 -5.62 -5.10 13.59
C GLN A 47 -5.59 -3.57 13.42
N ALA A 48 -5.35 -3.08 12.21
CA ALA A 48 -5.41 -1.64 11.94
C ALA A 48 -6.83 -1.11 12.16
N ALA A 49 -7.85 -1.83 11.70
CA ALA A 49 -9.24 -1.45 11.86
C ALA A 49 -9.73 -1.49 13.32
N ALA A 50 -9.25 -2.46 14.12
CA ALA A 50 -9.53 -2.48 15.55
C ALA A 50 -9.05 -1.19 16.22
N VAL A 51 -7.83 -0.73 15.89
CA VAL A 51 -7.31 0.55 16.40
C VAL A 51 -8.17 1.73 15.93
N LEU A 52 -8.61 1.75 14.67
CA LEU A 52 -9.43 2.84 14.14
C LEU A 52 -10.85 2.87 14.74
N LYS A 53 -11.41 1.73 15.17
CA LYS A 53 -12.72 1.68 15.85
C LYS A 53 -12.69 2.32 17.24
N ASP A 54 -11.53 2.31 17.89
CA ASP A 54 -11.34 2.88 19.23
C ASP A 54 -10.95 4.38 19.20
N VAL A 55 -10.86 4.97 18.01
CA VAL A 55 -10.61 6.40 17.84
C VAL A 55 -11.81 7.20 18.32
N GLY A 56 -11.57 8.15 19.23
CA GLY A 56 -12.60 9.04 19.75
C GLY A 56 -13.07 10.09 18.74
N GLY A 57 -14.36 10.42 18.79
CA GLY A 57 -15.04 11.28 17.81
C GLY A 57 -16.03 10.47 16.97
N TYR A 58 -16.85 11.13 16.16
CA TYR A 58 -17.69 10.43 15.19
C TYR A 58 -16.88 10.05 13.94
N GLY A 59 -17.04 8.81 13.50
CA GLY A 59 -16.46 8.37 12.24
C GLY A 59 -17.12 7.13 11.66
N ARG A 60 -16.89 6.91 10.37
CA ARG A 60 -17.35 5.75 9.59
C ARG A 60 -16.15 5.09 8.92
N ILE A 61 -16.12 3.76 8.88
CA ILE A 61 -15.02 2.99 8.30
C ILE A 61 -15.50 2.26 7.05
N LEU A 62 -14.79 2.42 5.94
CA LEU A 62 -14.90 1.61 4.73
C LEU A 62 -13.73 0.63 4.66
N PHE A 63 -14.00 -0.57 4.17
CA PHE A 63 -13.04 -1.66 4.04
C PHE A 63 -12.92 -2.05 2.58
N HIS A 64 -11.69 -2.37 2.14
CA HIS A 64 -11.44 -2.89 0.80
C HIS A 64 -12.04 -1.99 -0.30
N TRP A 65 -11.79 -0.69 -0.18
CA TRP A 65 -12.32 0.26 -1.14
C TRP A 65 -11.67 0.07 -2.50
N HIS A 66 -12.49 -0.13 -3.53
CA HIS A 66 -12.04 -0.34 -4.90
C HIS A 66 -12.64 0.67 -5.86
N TYR A 67 -11.79 1.23 -6.72
CA TYR A 67 -12.19 2.20 -7.70
C TYR A 67 -11.52 1.93 -9.05
N PHE A 68 -12.34 1.62 -10.06
CA PHE A 68 -11.86 1.53 -11.44
C PHE A 68 -11.94 2.90 -12.11
N SER A 69 -10.77 3.45 -12.44
CA SER A 69 -10.60 4.65 -13.25
C SER A 69 -10.15 4.28 -14.66
N GLU A 70 -10.21 5.24 -15.59
CA GLU A 70 -9.61 5.07 -16.94
C GLU A 70 -8.10 4.79 -16.88
N ASN A 71 -7.42 5.25 -15.81
CA ASN A 71 -6.00 5.04 -15.57
C ASN A 71 -5.69 3.75 -14.80
N GLY A 72 -6.67 2.85 -14.63
CA GLY A 72 -6.55 1.60 -13.91
C GLY A 72 -7.21 1.58 -12.53
N PRO A 73 -7.13 0.43 -11.84
CA PRO A 73 -7.73 0.25 -10.53
C PRO A 73 -6.94 1.00 -9.44
N ALA A 74 -7.66 1.67 -8.56
CA ALA A 74 -7.17 2.20 -7.29
C ALA A 74 -7.85 1.44 -6.15
N ALA A 75 -7.10 1.16 -5.09
CA ALA A 75 -7.64 0.49 -3.91
C ALA A 75 -6.98 0.97 -2.62
N ALA A 76 -7.76 0.98 -1.55
CA ALA A 76 -7.28 1.20 -0.18
C ALA A 76 -7.82 0.09 0.73
N ASP A 77 -7.02 -0.32 1.71
CA ASP A 77 -7.40 -1.41 2.61
C ASP A 77 -8.45 -0.95 3.62
N VAL A 78 -8.27 0.25 4.19
CA VAL A 78 -9.20 0.86 5.15
C VAL A 78 -9.29 2.36 4.92
N ILE A 79 -10.49 2.92 4.97
CA ILE A 79 -10.71 4.37 4.97
C ILE A 79 -11.50 4.73 6.23
N LEU A 80 -10.95 5.61 7.06
CA LEU A 80 -11.67 6.23 8.17
C LEU A 80 -12.11 7.64 7.74
N LEU A 81 -13.43 7.83 7.68
CA LEU A 81 -14.07 9.14 7.58
C LEU A 81 -14.30 9.64 9.01
N HIS A 82 -13.72 10.77 9.39
CA HIS A 82 -13.74 11.27 10.76
C HIS A 82 -14.01 12.77 10.79
N GLU A 83 -14.46 13.30 11.93
CA GLU A 83 -14.74 14.73 12.15
C GLU A 83 -13.59 15.69 11.75
N THR A 84 -12.36 15.17 11.68
CA THR A 84 -11.13 15.89 11.34
C THR A 84 -10.61 15.65 9.92
N GLY A 85 -11.25 14.78 9.11
CA GLY A 85 -10.84 14.50 7.73
C GLY A 85 -10.94 13.03 7.32
N VAL A 86 -10.35 12.72 6.16
CA VAL A 86 -10.35 11.38 5.57
C VAL A 86 -8.97 10.73 5.73
N TYR A 87 -8.91 9.61 6.43
CA TYR A 87 -7.68 8.84 6.68
C TYR A 87 -7.70 7.58 5.81
N VAL A 88 -6.75 7.45 4.91
CA VAL A 88 -6.70 6.39 3.89
C VAL A 88 -5.51 5.51 4.18
N LEU A 89 -5.77 4.23 4.47
CA LEU A 89 -4.76 3.29 4.91
C LEU A 89 -4.45 2.25 3.83
N GLU A 90 -3.17 2.00 3.67
CA GLU A 90 -2.62 0.82 2.99
C GLU A 90 -1.85 0.03 4.04
N THR A 91 -2.22 -1.22 4.25
CA THR A 91 -1.61 -2.09 5.25
C THR A 91 -0.67 -3.09 4.59
N LYS A 92 0.42 -3.48 5.26
CA LYS A 92 1.34 -4.53 4.79
C LYS A 92 1.90 -5.30 5.98
N ASP A 93 1.66 -6.60 6.06
CA ASP A 93 2.20 -7.43 7.15
C ASP A 93 3.48 -8.14 6.72
N TYR A 94 4.54 -7.34 6.58
CA TYR A 94 5.85 -7.79 6.14
C TYR A 94 6.80 -8.00 7.32
N GLN A 95 7.86 -8.76 7.06
CA GLN A 95 8.99 -8.92 7.96
C GLN A 95 10.26 -8.33 7.34
N GLY A 96 11.36 -8.28 8.12
CA GLY A 96 12.66 -7.86 7.63
C GLY A 96 12.79 -6.33 7.53
N TRP A 97 13.64 -5.83 6.63
CA TRP A 97 13.84 -4.40 6.44
C TRP A 97 13.06 -3.89 5.23
N ILE A 98 12.36 -2.78 5.41
CA ILE A 98 11.69 -2.06 4.33
C ILE A 98 12.49 -0.81 4.00
N SER A 99 12.88 -0.69 2.73
CA SER A 99 13.62 0.45 2.19
C SER A 99 13.00 0.97 0.90
N GLY A 100 13.17 2.28 0.64
CA GLY A 100 12.72 2.97 -0.57
C GLY A 100 12.71 4.49 -0.39
N ASN A 101 12.14 5.23 -1.33
CA ASN A 101 11.83 6.66 -1.16
C ASN A 101 10.44 7.02 -1.73
N LEU A 102 10.02 8.28 -1.59
CA LEU A 102 8.67 8.70 -1.98
C LEU A 102 8.47 8.72 -3.50
N GLU A 103 9.55 8.91 -4.25
CA GLU A 103 9.57 9.04 -5.71
C GLU A 103 9.71 7.69 -6.43
N GLU A 104 10.23 6.67 -5.75
CA GLU A 104 10.41 5.33 -6.27
C GLU A 104 9.07 4.61 -6.44
N GLU A 105 8.87 4.02 -7.62
CA GLU A 105 7.66 3.27 -7.95
C GLU A 105 7.51 1.99 -7.10
N TYR A 106 8.64 1.33 -6.80
CA TYR A 106 8.70 0.10 -6.02
C TYR A 106 9.65 0.26 -4.84
N TRP A 107 9.22 -0.22 -3.68
CA TRP A 107 10.04 -0.36 -2.48
C TRP A 107 10.58 -1.79 -2.37
N VAL A 108 11.58 -1.96 -1.50
CA VAL A 108 12.29 -3.21 -1.30
C VAL A 108 12.06 -3.72 0.11
N GLN A 109 11.61 -4.97 0.22
CA GLN A 109 11.65 -5.76 1.43
C GLN A 109 12.91 -6.63 1.39
N THR A 110 13.82 -6.46 2.34
CA THR A 110 15.01 -7.31 2.50
C THR A 110 14.80 -8.27 3.67
N MET A 111 14.83 -9.57 3.40
CA MET A 111 14.69 -10.64 4.38
C MET A 111 16.02 -11.36 4.58
N GLY A 112 16.35 -11.68 5.83
CA GLY A 112 17.53 -12.51 6.13
C GLY A 112 17.30 -13.97 5.72
N ALA A 113 18.22 -14.53 4.95
CA ALA A 113 18.34 -15.96 4.67
C ALA A 113 19.62 -16.50 5.31
N GLY A 114 19.54 -16.86 6.59
CA GLY A 114 20.69 -17.39 7.34
C GLY A 114 21.80 -16.38 7.61
N ARG A 115 22.98 -16.86 8.02
CA ARG A 115 24.04 -16.04 8.64
C ARG A 115 24.73 -15.04 7.68
N TYR A 116 24.64 -15.25 6.36
CA TYR A 116 25.36 -14.47 5.34
C TYR A 116 24.58 -14.21 4.04
N SER A 117 23.28 -14.53 3.99
CA SER A 117 22.48 -14.26 2.80
C SER A 117 21.19 -13.55 3.12
N SER A 118 20.69 -12.82 2.13
CA SER A 118 19.44 -12.09 2.18
C SER A 118 18.77 -12.25 0.83
N TYR A 119 17.45 -12.25 0.82
CA TYR A 119 16.67 -12.13 -0.41
C TYR A 119 15.85 -10.85 -0.37
N GLN A 120 15.59 -10.31 -1.55
CA GLN A 120 14.90 -9.03 -1.72
C GLN A 120 13.62 -9.26 -2.49
N ASN A 121 12.52 -8.72 -1.95
CA ASN A 121 11.24 -8.65 -2.63
C ASN A 121 10.93 -7.20 -2.98
N TYR A 122 10.49 -6.97 -4.21
CA TYR A 122 10.03 -5.65 -4.63
C TYR A 122 8.51 -5.59 -4.54
N PHE A 123 7.98 -4.50 -4.02
CA PHE A 123 6.54 -4.27 -3.93
C PHE A 123 6.21 -2.83 -4.27
N TYR A 124 5.02 -2.59 -4.81
CA TYR A 124 4.62 -1.25 -5.21
C TYR A 124 4.56 -0.31 -4.01
N ASN A 125 5.07 0.91 -4.19
CA ASN A 125 5.16 1.93 -3.15
C ASN A 125 3.76 2.25 -2.59
N PRO A 126 3.51 2.01 -1.28
CA PRO A 126 2.19 2.23 -0.68
C PRO A 126 1.78 3.71 -0.69
N VAL A 127 2.74 4.63 -0.64
CA VAL A 127 2.46 6.07 -0.67
C VAL A 127 1.95 6.50 -2.04
N LEU A 128 2.55 6.00 -3.12
CA LEU A 128 2.07 6.24 -4.48
C LEU A 128 0.69 5.61 -4.70
N LYS A 129 0.47 4.40 -4.18
CA LYS A 129 -0.86 3.73 -4.24
C LYS A 129 -1.94 4.58 -3.58
N LEU A 130 -1.67 5.07 -2.36
CA LEU A 130 -2.57 5.94 -1.62
C LEU A 130 -2.80 7.29 -2.31
N SER A 131 -1.76 7.86 -2.94
CA SER A 131 -1.91 9.09 -3.72
C SER A 131 -2.87 8.91 -4.89
N GLY A 132 -2.76 7.79 -5.63
CA GLY A 132 -3.70 7.44 -6.70
C GLY A 132 -5.12 7.22 -6.19
N CYS A 133 -5.27 6.54 -5.05
CA CYS A 133 -6.55 6.34 -4.36
C CYS A 133 -7.21 7.67 -3.98
N ILE A 134 -6.46 8.58 -3.34
CA ILE A 134 -6.95 9.91 -2.95
C ILE A 134 -7.32 10.75 -4.18
N ALA A 135 -6.52 10.68 -5.25
CA ALA A 135 -6.86 11.36 -6.50
C ALA A 135 -8.20 10.88 -7.06
N CYS A 136 -8.51 9.59 -6.96
CA CYS A 136 -9.81 9.04 -7.37
C CYS A 136 -10.94 9.53 -6.44
N MET A 137 -10.78 9.45 -5.12
CA MET A 137 -11.78 9.97 -4.17
C MET A 137 -12.09 11.46 -4.38
N LYS A 138 -11.07 12.28 -4.69
CA LYS A 138 -11.26 13.70 -5.01
C LYS A 138 -12.06 13.94 -6.28
N ARG A 139 -12.00 13.05 -7.27
CA ARG A 139 -12.84 13.13 -8.49
C ARG A 139 -14.29 12.80 -8.17
N GLU A 140 -14.51 11.89 -7.23
CA GLU A 140 -15.84 11.46 -6.79
C GLU A 140 -16.52 12.43 -5.83
N LEU A 141 -15.74 13.27 -5.16
CA LEU A 141 -16.19 14.33 -4.28
C LEU A 141 -15.77 15.71 -4.83
N PRO A 142 -16.16 16.06 -6.08
CA PRO A 142 -15.66 17.26 -6.75
C PRO A 142 -16.13 18.56 -6.09
N ASP A 143 -17.22 18.49 -5.33
CA ASP A 143 -17.83 19.54 -4.52
C ASP A 143 -17.14 19.73 -3.15
N MET A 144 -16.29 18.78 -2.74
CA MET A 144 -15.61 18.78 -1.43
C MET A 144 -14.09 18.98 -1.55
N LYS A 145 -13.64 19.92 -2.40
CA LYS A 145 -12.20 20.20 -2.62
C LYS A 145 -11.43 20.64 -1.37
N TRP A 146 -12.15 21.16 -0.38
CA TRP A 146 -11.62 21.61 0.91
C TRP A 146 -11.36 20.46 1.90
N LEU A 147 -11.80 19.24 1.58
CA LEU A 147 -11.67 18.07 2.45
C LEU A 147 -10.19 17.62 2.53
N PRO A 148 -9.59 17.58 3.73
CA PRO A 148 -8.25 17.05 3.91
C PRO A 148 -8.24 15.52 3.86
N TYR A 149 -7.20 15.00 3.21
CA TYR A 149 -6.92 13.57 3.11
C TYR A 149 -5.54 13.28 3.71
N TYR A 150 -5.46 12.20 4.46
CA TYR A 150 -4.25 11.75 5.12
C TYR A 150 -3.90 10.34 4.63
N SER A 151 -2.68 10.14 4.15
CA SER A 151 -2.19 8.85 3.69
C SER A 151 -1.46 8.12 4.81
N LEU A 152 -1.84 6.89 5.11
CA LEU A 152 -1.21 6.08 6.16
C LEU A 152 -0.76 4.74 5.57
N ALA A 153 0.54 4.60 5.32
CA ALA A 153 1.16 3.31 5.04
C ALA A 153 1.49 2.63 6.38
N VAL A 154 0.71 1.61 6.73
CA VAL A 154 0.78 0.92 8.02
C VAL A 154 1.38 -0.46 7.84
N PHE A 155 2.53 -0.71 8.47
CA PHE A 155 3.22 -1.98 8.37
C PHE A 155 3.03 -2.83 9.63
N GLY A 156 3.00 -4.15 9.49
CA GLY A 156 3.07 -5.08 10.62
C GLY A 156 4.31 -4.82 11.48
N ASN A 157 4.26 -5.29 12.73
CA ASN A 157 5.36 -5.06 13.68
C ASN A 157 6.59 -5.94 13.44
N GLY A 158 6.55 -6.83 12.45
CA GLY A 158 7.63 -7.77 12.12
C GLY A 158 8.72 -7.19 11.24
N CYS A 159 8.57 -5.95 10.75
CA CYS A 159 9.57 -5.28 9.90
C CYS A 159 10.18 -4.05 10.56
N GLU A 160 11.39 -3.71 10.17
CA GLU A 160 12.03 -2.43 10.43
C GLU A 160 11.83 -1.47 9.25
N LEU A 161 11.44 -0.23 9.54
CA LEU A 161 11.15 0.79 8.53
C LEU A 161 12.30 1.79 8.45
N GLU A 162 13.18 1.66 7.44
CA GLU A 162 14.18 2.70 7.16
C GLU A 162 13.50 4.00 6.69
N ASN A 163 12.31 3.87 6.11
CA ASN A 163 11.47 4.93 5.57
C ASN A 163 10.69 5.76 6.60
N ALA A 164 10.73 5.42 7.89
CA ALA A 164 9.90 6.08 8.90
C ALA A 164 10.11 7.61 8.93
N GLY A 165 11.34 8.06 8.64
CA GLY A 165 11.72 9.48 8.56
C GLY A 165 11.10 10.26 7.39
N LEU A 166 10.43 9.60 6.45
CA LEU A 166 9.71 10.23 5.33
C LEU A 166 8.27 10.65 5.70
N SER A 167 7.86 10.41 6.95
CA SER A 167 6.54 10.84 7.44
C SER A 167 6.46 12.37 7.57
N ASP A 168 5.33 12.95 7.18
CA ASP A 168 5.03 14.37 7.29
C ASP A 168 3.65 14.59 7.97
N SER A 169 3.07 15.79 7.89
CA SER A 169 1.75 16.09 8.50
C SER A 169 0.57 15.43 7.78
N LEU A 170 0.71 15.12 6.49
CA LEU A 170 -0.31 14.52 5.63
C LEU A 170 -0.08 13.02 5.39
N ARG A 171 1.15 12.55 5.55
CA ARG A 171 1.59 11.19 5.23
C ARG A 171 2.27 10.54 6.41
N LYS A 172 1.85 9.35 6.78
CA LYS A 172 2.50 8.54 7.82
C LYS A 172 2.95 7.22 7.24
N ILE A 173 4.20 6.87 7.51
CA ILE A 173 4.81 5.58 7.21
C ILE A 173 5.22 4.99 8.56
N ILE A 174 4.41 4.08 9.09
CA ILE A 174 4.48 3.68 10.49
C ILE A 174 4.28 2.17 10.65
N GLN A 175 4.77 1.62 11.75
CA GLN A 175 4.41 0.28 12.19
C GLN A 175 3.04 0.29 12.90
N LEU A 176 2.36 -0.85 12.92
CA LEU A 176 1.02 -1.02 13.47
C LEU A 176 0.95 -0.66 14.96
N LYS A 177 1.98 -1.01 15.74
CA LYS A 177 2.11 -0.62 17.15
C LYS A 177 2.12 0.90 17.36
N GLN A 178 2.39 1.67 16.31
CA GLN A 178 2.42 3.13 16.35
C GLN A 178 1.11 3.78 15.93
N LEU A 179 0.16 3.01 15.37
CA LEU A 179 -1.06 3.54 14.78
C LEU A 179 -1.93 4.28 15.79
N SER A 180 -2.13 3.73 16.99
CA SER A 180 -3.03 4.32 17.99
C SER A 180 -2.57 5.71 18.43
N TYR A 181 -1.30 5.86 18.84
CA TYR A 181 -0.77 7.15 19.27
C TYR A 181 -0.65 8.13 18.09
N THR A 182 -0.38 7.64 16.88
CA THR A 182 -0.30 8.48 15.67
C THR A 182 -1.67 9.07 15.35
N MET A 183 -2.73 8.25 15.36
CA MET A 183 -4.11 8.68 15.16
C MET A 183 -4.52 9.70 16.23
N TYR A 184 -4.27 9.40 17.51
CA TYR A 184 -4.55 10.32 18.61
C TYR A 184 -3.87 11.69 18.39
N GLY A 185 -2.58 11.69 18.04
CA GLY A 185 -1.83 12.92 17.77
C GLY A 185 -2.38 13.72 16.58
N MET A 186 -2.68 13.03 15.47
CA MET A 186 -3.25 13.67 14.27
C MET A 186 -4.61 14.29 14.54
N ILE A 187 -5.49 13.60 15.26
CA ILE A 187 -6.84 14.06 15.58
C ILE A 187 -6.79 15.24 16.54
N ARG A 188 -6.01 15.14 17.63
CA ARG A 188 -5.88 16.21 18.62
C ARG A 188 -5.27 17.48 18.03
N ALA A 189 -4.37 17.36 17.07
CA ALA A 189 -3.76 18.50 16.38
C ALA A 189 -4.67 19.14 15.33
N SER A 190 -5.77 18.47 14.95
CA SER A 190 -6.68 18.91 13.91
C SER A 190 -7.93 19.54 14.51
N ARG A 191 -8.49 20.55 13.83
CA ARG A 191 -9.83 21.04 14.18
C ARG A 191 -10.88 20.01 13.75
N THR A 192 -11.94 19.86 14.53
CA THR A 192 -13.15 19.16 14.10
C THR A 192 -13.99 20.09 13.22
N PHE A 193 -14.38 19.65 12.03
CA PHE A 193 -15.16 20.48 11.09
C PHE A 193 -16.20 19.70 10.27
N LEU A 194 -16.10 18.36 10.17
CA LEU A 194 -17.14 17.57 9.51
C LEU A 194 -18.25 17.23 10.49
N SER A 195 -19.50 17.53 10.13
CA SER A 195 -20.66 17.05 10.88
C SER A 195 -20.93 15.58 10.57
N ARG A 196 -21.70 14.92 11.43
CA ARG A 196 -22.14 13.53 11.20
C ARG A 196 -22.85 13.36 9.86
N GLN A 197 -23.71 14.30 9.48
CA GLN A 197 -24.42 14.22 8.19
C GLN A 197 -23.46 14.26 7.00
N VAL A 198 -22.43 15.11 7.04
CA VAL A 198 -21.44 15.19 5.95
C VAL A 198 -20.59 13.91 5.90
N ILE A 199 -20.21 13.35 7.05
CA ILE A 199 -19.48 12.08 7.12
C ILE A 199 -20.32 10.94 6.52
N ASP A 200 -21.61 10.89 6.86
CA ASP A 200 -22.53 9.88 6.34
C ASP A 200 -22.75 10.06 4.83
N GLU A 201 -22.89 11.31 4.34
CA GLU A 201 -22.98 11.59 2.90
C GLU A 201 -21.74 11.10 2.14
N ILE A 202 -20.54 11.38 2.65
CA ILE A 202 -19.29 10.91 2.06
C ILE A 202 -19.24 9.38 2.06
N TYR A 203 -19.66 8.75 3.16
CA TYR A 203 -19.71 7.30 3.28
C TYR A 203 -20.60 6.67 2.21
N GLU A 204 -21.84 7.15 2.06
CA GLU A 204 -22.78 6.61 1.08
C GLU A 204 -22.27 6.80 -0.36
N ARG A 205 -21.67 7.97 -0.67
CA ARG A 205 -21.09 8.23 -2.00
C ARG A 205 -19.94 7.27 -2.32
N LEU A 206 -19.03 7.05 -1.37
CA LEU A 206 -17.89 6.16 -1.59
C LEU A 206 -18.28 4.67 -1.57
N GLN A 207 -19.27 4.27 -0.77
CA GLN A 207 -19.77 2.88 -0.69
C GLN A 207 -20.63 2.48 -1.88
N GLY A 208 -21.53 3.36 -2.35
CA GLY A 208 -22.42 3.09 -3.47
C GLY A 208 -21.67 2.67 -4.75
N MET A 209 -20.39 3.03 -4.86
CA MET A 209 -19.53 2.70 -5.99
C MET A 209 -19.04 1.25 -5.99
N GLU A 210 -18.71 0.69 -4.83
CA GLU A 210 -18.36 -0.73 -4.73
C GLU A 210 -19.52 -1.58 -5.23
N THR A 211 -20.73 -1.26 -4.80
CA THR A 211 -21.94 -2.02 -5.12
C THR A 211 -22.34 -1.87 -6.59
N ALA A 212 -22.40 -0.64 -7.12
CA ALA A 212 -22.80 -0.40 -8.51
C ALA A 212 -21.82 -0.99 -9.54
N LYS A 213 -20.51 -1.04 -9.22
CA LYS A 213 -19.52 -1.60 -10.13
C LYS A 213 -19.38 -3.13 -10.01
N ASN A 214 -19.56 -3.71 -8.83
CA ASN A 214 -19.69 -5.17 -8.67
C ASN A 214 -20.87 -5.70 -9.50
N LEU A 215 -22.01 -5.02 -9.45
CA LEU A 215 -23.16 -5.33 -10.31
C LEU A 215 -22.85 -5.17 -11.80
N SER A 216 -22.09 -4.14 -12.20
CA SER A 216 -21.70 -3.94 -13.61
C SER A 216 -20.67 -4.95 -14.12
N SER A 217 -19.78 -5.44 -13.25
CA SER A 217 -18.75 -6.42 -13.60
C SER A 217 -19.33 -7.83 -13.62
N GLU A 218 -20.24 -8.16 -12.71
CA GLU A 218 -21.09 -9.36 -12.80
C GLU A 218 -21.99 -9.33 -14.04
N ALA A 219 -22.65 -8.20 -14.35
CA ALA A 219 -23.45 -8.05 -15.56
C ALA A 219 -22.62 -8.18 -16.85
N LYS A 220 -21.39 -7.66 -16.86
CA LYS A 220 -20.44 -7.88 -17.97
C LYS A 220 -20.06 -9.36 -18.08
N ASN A 221 -19.72 -10.02 -16.98
CA ASN A 221 -19.39 -11.44 -16.97
C ASN A 221 -20.57 -12.35 -17.38
N LEU A 222 -21.81 -11.96 -17.04
CA LEU A 222 -23.04 -12.61 -17.52
C LEU A 222 -23.30 -12.34 -19.01
N SER A 223 -23.03 -11.14 -19.51
CA SER A 223 -23.15 -10.82 -20.95
C SER A 223 -22.09 -11.49 -21.83
N PHE A 224 -20.92 -11.84 -21.26
CA PHE A 224 -19.89 -12.65 -21.91
C PHE A 224 -20.07 -14.16 -21.69
N GLY A 225 -21.01 -14.57 -20.82
CA GLY A 225 -21.31 -15.97 -20.49
C GLY A 225 -22.40 -16.62 -21.35
N VAL A 226 -23.06 -15.85 -22.23
CA VAL A 226 -24.09 -16.37 -23.16
C VAL A 226 -23.51 -16.44 -24.56
N ASP A 227 -22.51 -17.30 -24.80
CA ASP A 227 -22.26 -17.86 -26.14
C ASP A 227 -21.29 -19.06 -26.17
N LYS A 228 -21.43 -20.00 -25.21
CA LYS A 228 -20.72 -21.30 -25.29
C LYS A 228 -21.65 -22.48 -25.07
N ASN A 229 -22.77 -22.49 -25.78
CA ASN A 229 -23.53 -23.70 -26.04
C ASN A 229 -24.10 -23.67 -27.46
N ALA A 230 -23.23 -23.90 -28.44
CA ALA A 230 -23.63 -24.30 -29.78
C ALA A 230 -22.44 -24.98 -30.47
N HIS A 231 -22.50 -26.32 -30.55
CA HIS A 231 -21.98 -27.14 -31.67
C HIS A 231 -20.44 -27.17 -31.88
N LEU A 232 -19.74 -28.26 -32.21
CA LEU A 232 -20.03 -29.59 -32.74
C LEU A 232 -18.76 -30.45 -32.57
N TYR A 233 -18.99 -31.77 -32.51
CA TYR A 233 -18.11 -32.89 -32.88
C TYR A 233 -16.99 -32.58 -33.90
N TYR A 234 -15.81 -33.18 -33.72
CA TYR A 234 -15.28 -34.29 -34.56
C TYR A 234 -13.88 -34.73 -34.06
N SER A 235 -13.74 -36.06 -33.91
CA SER A 235 -12.53 -36.92 -33.88
C SER A 235 -11.39 -36.60 -32.92
#